data_AF-A0A2G6GGI9-F1
#
_entry.id   AF-A0A2G6GGI9-F1
#
_cell.length_a   1.000
_cell.length_b   1.000
_cell.length_c   1.000
_cell.angle_alpha   90.00
_cell.angle_beta   90.00
_cell.angle_gamma   90.00
#
_symmetry.space_group_name_H-M   'P 1'
#
loop_
_entity.id
_entity.type
_entity.pdbx_description
1 polymer ?
#
loop_
_entity_poly.entity_id
_entity_poly.type
_entity_poly.pdbx_seq_one_letter_code
_entity_poly.pdbx_strand_id
1 'polypeptide(L)'
;MMSRWFKRKRRKLSYDRRKIVWLRDGGRCRYCDKPLSYREMEVDHITPIFLGGNDYIFNLACACRPCNREKSYYNWDSKLKKLPFWRRVYEIMLILWYWDLPEVKDFI
;
A
#
# COMPACT_ATOMS: atom_id res chain seq x y z
N MET A 1 -20.72 -12.58 23.87
CA MET A 1 -20.25 -13.74 23.09
C MET A 1 -19.60 -13.21 21.81
N MET A 2 -18.27 -13.14 21.76
CA MET A 2 -17.48 -12.42 20.74
C MET A 2 -17.66 -13.05 19.35
N SER A 3 -18.42 -12.39 18.48
CA SER A 3 -18.80 -12.87 17.15
C SER A 3 -17.59 -13.12 16.26
N ARG A 4 -17.52 -14.33 15.70
CA ARG A 4 -16.62 -14.80 14.62
C ARG A 4 -16.24 -13.66 13.66
N TRP A 5 -15.03 -13.12 13.84
CA TRP A 5 -14.41 -12.21 12.90
C TRP A 5 -14.25 -12.95 11.56
N PHE A 6 -15.05 -12.60 10.55
CA PHE A 6 -14.88 -13.07 9.19
C PHE A 6 -13.52 -12.60 8.67
N LYS A 7 -12.48 -13.43 8.81
CA LYS A 7 -11.17 -13.18 8.21
C LYS A 7 -11.36 -13.13 6.69
N ARG A 8 -11.43 -11.94 6.10
CA ARG A 8 -11.35 -11.78 4.63
C ARG A 8 -10.10 -12.52 4.17
N LYS A 9 -10.29 -13.53 3.33
CA LYS A 9 -9.19 -14.27 2.70
C LYS A 9 -8.41 -13.30 1.83
N ARG A 10 -7.09 -13.19 2.04
CA ARG A 10 -6.22 -12.39 1.17
C ARG A 10 -6.37 -12.88 -0.26
N ARG A 11 -6.76 -11.99 -1.17
CA ARG A 11 -6.75 -12.26 -2.61
C ARG A 11 -5.37 -11.91 -3.15
N LYS A 12 -4.91 -12.66 -4.14
CA LYS A 12 -3.69 -12.31 -4.87
C LYS A 12 -4.01 -11.12 -5.77
N LEU A 13 -3.28 -10.03 -5.64
CA LEU A 13 -3.39 -8.89 -6.54
C LEU A 13 -2.98 -9.30 -7.96
N SER A 14 -3.65 -8.74 -8.97
CA SER A 14 -3.28 -8.92 -10.37
C SER A 14 -1.87 -8.38 -10.64
N TYR A 15 -1.25 -8.86 -11.72
CA TYR A 15 0.05 -8.38 -12.15
C TYR A 15 0.02 -6.86 -12.38
N ASP A 16 -0.99 -6.35 -13.09
CA ASP A 16 -1.09 -4.92 -13.41
C ASP A 16 -1.24 -4.07 -12.16
N ARG A 17 -2.05 -4.50 -11.19
CA ARG A 17 -2.23 -3.75 -9.94
C ARG A 17 -0.93 -3.71 -9.13
N ARG A 18 -0.18 -4.81 -9.09
CA ARG A 18 1.15 -4.84 -8.46
C ARG A 18 2.14 -3.92 -9.18
N LYS A 19 2.12 -3.92 -10.52
CA LYS A 19 2.99 -3.07 -11.35
C LYS A 19 2.69 -1.59 -11.14
N ILE A 20 1.42 -1.20 -11.07
CA ILE A 20 1.00 0.18 -10.77
C ILE A 20 1.54 0.63 -9.41
N VAL A 21 1.40 -0.18 -8.37
CA VAL A 21 1.93 0.13 -7.03
C VAL A 21 3.44 0.34 -7.07
N TRP A 22 4.17 -0.53 -7.77
CA TRP A 22 5.62 -0.41 -7.92
C TRP A 22 6.05 0.85 -8.69
N LEU A 23 5.37 1.17 -9.81
CA LEU A 23 5.64 2.35 -10.62
C LEU A 23 5.32 3.64 -9.87
N ARG A 24 4.14 3.72 -9.23
CA ARG A 24 3.71 4.88 -8.42
C ARG A 24 4.72 5.18 -7.32
N ASP A 25 5.27 4.14 -6.69
CA ASP A 25 6.23 4.27 -5.61
C ASP A 25 7.69 4.42 -6.11
N GLY A 26 7.88 4.64 -7.40
CA GLY A 26 9.20 4.88 -8.01
C GLY A 26 10.16 3.70 -7.88
N GLY A 27 9.63 2.48 -7.78
CA GLY A 27 10.41 1.28 -7.51
C GLY A 27 11.16 1.33 -6.18
N ARG A 28 10.60 1.98 -5.16
CA ARG A 28 11.21 2.12 -3.84
C ARG A 28 10.28 1.65 -2.73
N CYS A 29 10.86 1.14 -1.65
CA CYS A 29 10.12 0.79 -0.44
C CYS A 29 9.51 2.05 0.19
N ARG A 30 8.19 2.08 0.41
CA ARG A 30 7.51 3.22 1.04
C ARG A 30 7.84 3.42 2.51
N TYR A 31 8.47 2.45 3.16
CA TYR A 31 8.83 2.52 4.58
C TYR A 31 10.28 2.93 4.83
N CYS A 32 11.22 2.46 4.01
CA CYS A 32 12.65 2.69 4.22
C CYS A 32 13.36 3.31 3.00
N ASP A 33 12.63 3.61 1.93
CA ASP A 33 13.13 4.24 0.69
C ASP A 33 14.16 3.43 -0.12
N LYS A 34 14.48 2.21 0.33
CA LYS A 34 15.36 1.29 -0.39
C LYS A 34 14.85 1.06 -1.83
N PRO A 35 15.71 1.18 -2.87
CA PRO A 35 15.38 0.75 -4.22
C PRO A 35 15.02 -0.74 -4.26
N LEU A 36 13.98 -1.07 -5.02
CA LEU A 36 13.47 -2.43 -5.20
C LEU A 36 13.20 -2.67 -6.67
N SER A 37 13.76 -3.75 -7.20
CA SER A 37 13.26 -4.29 -8.47
C SER A 37 11.82 -4.78 -8.30
N TYR A 38 11.09 -4.91 -9.41
CA TYR A 38 9.74 -5.45 -9.40
C TYR A 38 9.65 -6.87 -8.78
N ARG A 39 10.74 -7.65 -8.85
CA ARG A 39 10.80 -9.01 -8.29
C ARG A 39 11.03 -9.02 -6.77
N GLU A 40 11.70 -8.00 -6.23
CA GLU A 40 12.01 -7.90 -4.79
C GLU A 40 10.88 -7.27 -3.98
N MET A 41 10.00 -6.53 -4.64
CA MET A 41 8.91 -5.82 -3.98
C MET A 41 7.79 -6.75 -3.51
N GLU A 42 7.26 -6.45 -2.33
CA GLU A 42 6.01 -6.99 -1.79
C GLU A 42 4.96 -5.88 -1.71
N VAL A 43 3.70 -6.20 -2.02
CA VAL A 43 2.62 -5.23 -1.81
C VAL A 43 2.15 -5.39 -0.38
N ASP A 44 2.21 -4.31 0.39
CA ASP A 44 1.66 -4.23 1.74
C ASP A 44 0.38 -3.39 1.77
N HIS A 45 -0.57 -3.78 2.62
CA HIS A 45 -1.76 -3.00 2.89
C HIS A 45 -1.47 -2.00 4.00
N ILE A 46 -1.50 -0.70 3.70
CA ILE A 46 -1.23 0.38 4.67
C ILE A 46 -2.12 0.22 5.91
N THR A 47 -3.43 0.17 5.70
CA THR A 47 -4.41 -0.31 6.69
C THR A 47 -4.54 -1.82 6.54
N PRO A 48 -4.24 -2.62 7.59
CA PRO A 48 -4.37 -4.07 7.54
C PRO A 48 -5.79 -4.54 7.22
N ILE A 49 -5.91 -5.64 6.50
CA ILE A 49 -7.21 -6.24 6.13
C ILE A 49 -8.08 -6.56 7.36
N PHE A 50 -7.47 -7.00 8.48
CA PHE A 50 -8.22 -7.32 9.69
C PHE A 50 -8.82 -6.08 10.39
N LEU A 51 -8.37 -4.88 10.02
CA LEU A 51 -8.91 -3.58 10.44
C LEU A 51 -9.79 -2.94 9.36
N GLY A 52 -10.20 -3.71 8.34
CA GLY A 52 -11.04 -3.21 7.25
C GLY A 52 -10.27 -2.63 6.06
N GLY A 53 -8.95 -2.86 5.97
CA GLY A 53 -8.15 -2.49 4.81
C GLY A 53 -8.68 -3.07 3.49
N ASN A 54 -8.79 -2.23 2.47
CA ASN A 54 -9.26 -2.58 1.13
C ASN A 54 -8.09 -2.78 0.15
N ASP A 55 -8.38 -3.31 -1.04
CA ASP A 55 -7.40 -3.55 -2.11
C ASP A 55 -7.26 -2.37 -3.08
N TYR A 56 -7.77 -1.18 -2.72
CA TYR A 56 -7.63 0.02 -3.55
C TYR A 56 -6.20 0.51 -3.53
N ILE A 57 -5.74 1.08 -4.65
CA ILE A 57 -4.35 1.50 -4.85
C ILE A 57 -3.84 2.38 -3.69
N PHE A 58 -4.67 3.29 -3.17
CA PHE A 58 -4.30 4.18 -2.06
C PHE A 58 -3.99 3.45 -0.75
N ASN A 59 -4.52 2.23 -0.55
CA ASN A 59 -4.25 1.41 0.62
C ASN A 59 -3.12 0.39 0.37
N LEU A 60 -2.52 0.37 -0.82
CA LEU A 60 -1.43 -0.53 -1.18
C LEU A 60 -0.11 0.25 -1.20
N ALA A 61 0.98 -0.39 -0.78
CA ALA A 61 2.32 0.17 -0.78
C ALA A 61 3.36 -0.82 -1.31
N CYS A 62 4.34 -0.33 -2.07
CA CYS A 62 5.55 -1.05 -2.42
C CYS A 62 6.43 -1.17 -1.16
N ALA A 63 6.68 -2.39 -0.71
CA ALA A 63 7.40 -2.67 0.52
C ALA A 63 8.53 -3.67 0.27
N CYS A 64 9.66 -3.49 0.95
CA CYS A 64 10.66 -4.55 1.03
C CYS A 64 10.22 -5.60 2.05
N ARG A 65 10.61 -6.86 1.84
CA ARG A 65 10.28 -7.98 2.73
C ARG A 65 10.60 -7.72 4.22
N PRO A 66 11.76 -7.12 4.60
CA PRO A 66 12.03 -6.76 5.99
C PRO A 66 10.99 -5.80 6.57
N CYS A 67 10.68 -4.70 5.88
CA CYS A 67 9.74 -3.70 6.38
C CYS A 67 8.30 -4.23 6.45
N ASN A 68 7.88 -5.06 5.48
CA ASN A 68 6.57 -5.69 5.46
C ASN A 68 6.40 -6.69 6.61
N ARG A 69 7.42 -7.54 6.83
CA ARG A 69 7.43 -8.49 7.95
C ARG A 69 7.44 -7.78 9.30
N GLU A 70 8.25 -6.74 9.45
CA GLU A 70 8.31 -5.93 10.68
C GLU A 70 6.96 -5.27 10.98
N LYS A 71 6.23 -4.76 9.99
CA LYS A 71 4.87 -4.21 10.19
C LYS A 71 3.87 -5.28 10.64
N SER A 72 4.08 -6.54 10.26
CA SER A 72 3.26 -7.64 10.78
C SER A 72 3.58 -7.97 12.25
N TYR A 73 4.78 -7.59 12.72
CA TYR A 73 5.25 -7.86 14.09
C TYR A 73 4.96 -6.70 15.06
N TYR A 74 5.09 -5.45 14.60
CA TYR A 74 4.81 -4.24 15.39
C TYR A 74 3.40 -3.69 15.12
N ASN A 75 2.84 -2.93 16.08
CA ASN A 75 1.56 -2.24 15.88
C ASN A 75 1.62 -1.34 14.63
N TRP A 76 0.75 -1.57 13.65
CA TRP A 76 0.63 -0.80 12.41
C TRP A 76 0.55 0.73 12.64
N ASP A 77 -0.06 1.17 13.75
CA ASP A 77 -0.14 2.58 14.17
C ASP A 77 1.25 3.21 14.39
N SER A 78 2.20 2.42 14.93
CA SER A 78 3.56 2.90 15.24
C SER A 78 4.41 3.16 13.99
N LYS A 79 4.18 2.45 12.87
CA LYS A 79 4.89 2.68 11.61
C LYS A 79 4.32 3.87 10.82
N LEU A 80 3.01 4.12 10.87
CA LEU A 80 2.41 5.31 10.24
C LEU A 80 3.00 6.61 10.80
N LYS A 81 3.38 6.62 12.08
CA LYS A 81 4.02 7.77 12.74
C LYS A 81 5.44 8.07 12.26
N LYS A 82 6.16 7.07 11.71
CA LYS A 82 7.52 7.21 11.18
C LYS A 82 7.59 7.70 9.73
N LEU A 83 6.46 7.71 9.03
CA LEU A 83 6.39 8.31 7.69
C LEU A 83 6.37 9.84 7.83
N PRO A 84 7.20 10.59 7.06
CA PRO A 84 7.17 12.04 7.07
C PRO A 84 5.75 12.55 6.87
N PHE A 85 5.36 13.60 7.59
CA PHE A 85 4.00 14.16 7.61
C PHE A 85 3.43 14.43 6.20
N TRP A 86 4.28 14.84 5.26
CA TRP A 86 3.95 15.02 3.84
C TRP A 86 3.57 13.73 3.10
N ARG A 87 3.98 12.54 3.57
CA ARG A 87 3.52 11.23 3.04
C ARG A 87 2.14 10.78 3.58
N ARG A 88 1.57 11.47 4.59
CA ARG A 88 0.31 11.05 5.23
C ARG A 88 -0.96 11.65 4.61
N VAL A 89 -0.86 12.78 3.88
CA VAL A 89 -2.06 13.53 3.43
C VAL A 89 -1.97 14.04 1.97
N TYR A 90 -0.79 14.16 1.37
CA TYR A 90 -0.65 14.82 0.05
C TYR A 90 -1.12 14.02 -1.18
N GLU A 91 -1.26 12.69 -1.10
CA GLU A 91 -1.77 11.90 -2.24
C GLU A 91 -3.29 12.03 -2.44
N ILE A 92 -4.05 12.43 -1.42
CA ILE A 92 -5.49 12.75 -1.59
C ILE A 92 -5.67 14.09 -2.31
N MET A 93 -4.75 15.05 -2.14
CA MET A 93 -4.79 16.34 -2.85
C MET A 93 -4.18 16.28 -4.25
N LEU A 94 -3.21 15.40 -4.52
CA LEU A 94 -2.68 15.20 -5.89
C LEU A 94 -3.66 14.44 -6.79
N ILE A 95 -4.61 13.69 -6.25
CA ILE A 95 -5.74 13.12 -7.01
C ILE A 95 -6.69 14.21 -7.55
N LEU A 96 -6.66 15.43 -7.00
CA LEU A 96 -7.37 16.59 -7.58
C LEU A 96 -6.56 17.34 -8.65
N TRP A 97 -5.29 16.99 -8.87
CA TRP A 97 -4.43 17.60 -9.90
C TRP A 97 -3.95 16.61 -11.00
N TYR A 98 -4.17 15.30 -10.83
CA TYR A 98 -3.90 14.24 -11.82
C TYR A 98 -5.16 13.79 -12.58
N TRP A 99 -5.92 14.73 -13.14
CA TRP A 99 -7.13 14.41 -13.94
C TRP A 99 -6.89 14.40 -15.47
N ASP A 100 -5.66 14.59 -15.95
CA ASP A 100 -5.35 14.67 -17.39
C ASP A 100 -4.47 13.52 -17.94
N LEU A 101 -4.43 12.35 -17.29
CA LEU A 101 -3.85 11.13 -17.88
C LEU A 101 -4.97 10.18 -18.34
N PRO A 102 -5.13 9.94 -19.65
CA PRO A 102 -6.21 9.11 -20.20
C PRO A 102 -6.21 7.65 -19.72
N GLU A 103 -5.09 7.10 -19.24
CA GLU A 103 -4.93 5.65 -19.05
C GLU A 103 -5.44 5.08 -17.72
N VAL A 104 -5.94 5.91 -16.79
CA VAL A 104 -6.21 5.50 -15.39
C VAL A 104 -7.71 5.38 -15.05
N LYS A 105 -8.61 5.68 -16.00
CA LYS A 105 -10.07 5.77 -15.74
C LYS A 105 -10.75 4.42 -15.43
N ASP A 106 -10.12 3.29 -15.73
CA ASP A 106 -10.80 1.97 -15.67
C ASP A 106 -10.47 1.12 -14.43
N PHE A 107 -9.75 1.64 -13.42
CA PHE A 107 -9.15 0.82 -12.35
C PHE A 107 -9.71 1.01 -10.93
N ILE A 108 -10.87 1.66 -10.80
CA ILE A 108 -11.60 1.86 -9.52
C ILE A 108 -12.26 0.55 -9.08
#